data_AF-A0A316BT07-F1
#
_entry.id   AF-A0A316BT07-F1
#
_cell.length_a   1.000
_cell.length_b   1.000
_cell.length_c   1.000
_cell.angle_alpha   90.00
_cell.angle_beta   90.00
_cell.angle_gamma   90.00
#
_symmetry.space_group_name_H-M   'P 1'
#
loop_
_entity.id
_entity.type
_entity.pdbx_description
1 polymer ?
#
loop_
_entity_poly.entity_id
_entity_poly.type
_entity_poly.pdbx_seq_one_letter_code
_entity_poly.pdbx_strand_id
1 'polypeptide(L)'
;MIGTKVLSRNEFNKSGIDTNAFEFNYEPGKFEASIVLMAQGHYGILRVFLEFDDGRKIIAPVWGWQDYLGFYDRKPGDRVCLIYEQVGEKGVFPKYATTIEEVADDEEVPYEIK
;
A
#
# COMPACT_ATOMS: atom_id res chain seq x y z
N MET A 1 -1.67 23.90 5.66
CA MET A 1 -1.17 23.35 4.38
C MET A 1 -2.03 22.15 4.04
N ILE A 2 -2.70 22.19 2.90
CA ILE A 2 -3.53 21.09 2.41
C ILE A 2 -2.53 20.07 1.87
N GLY A 3 -2.15 19.12 2.73
CA GLY A 3 -0.97 18.28 2.57
C GLY A 3 -1.06 17.39 1.34
N THR A 4 -0.04 17.47 0.49
CA THR A 4 0.05 16.72 -0.76
C THR A 4 -0.14 15.22 -0.51
N LYS A 5 -1.05 14.63 -1.27
CA LYS A 5 -1.45 13.22 -1.23
C LYS A 5 -0.30 12.25 -1.53
N VAL A 6 0.60 12.68 -2.41
CA VAL A 6 1.80 11.95 -2.84
C VAL A 6 2.94 12.95 -2.89
N LEU A 7 4.04 12.68 -2.20
CA LEU A 7 5.24 13.50 -2.25
C LEU A 7 5.99 13.27 -3.57
N SER A 8 6.41 14.33 -4.24
CA SER A 8 7.43 14.22 -5.29
C SER A 8 8.75 13.71 -4.72
N ARG A 9 9.64 13.20 -5.57
CA ARG A 9 10.98 12.76 -5.14
C ARG A 9 11.77 13.86 -4.41
N ASN A 10 11.66 15.11 -4.88
CA ASN A 10 12.37 16.23 -4.29
C ASN A 10 11.79 16.60 -2.92
N GLU A 11 10.47 16.59 -2.76
CA GLU A 11 9.81 16.81 -1.48
C GLU A 11 10.17 15.71 -0.49
N PHE A 12 10.10 14.44 -0.92
CA PHE A 12 10.47 13.30 -0.08
C PHE A 12 11.93 13.41 0.41
N ASN A 13 12.88 13.69 -0.49
CA ASN A 13 14.29 13.82 -0.10
C ASN A 13 14.55 15.00 0.86
N LYS A 14 13.77 16.08 0.75
CA LYS A 14 13.88 17.26 1.63
C LYS A 14 13.11 17.11 2.94
N SER A 15 12.16 16.19 3.00
CA SER A 15 11.27 16.04 4.15
C SER A 15 11.97 15.52 5.42
N GLY A 16 13.11 14.84 5.27
CA GLY A 16 13.80 14.19 6.39
C GLY A 16 13.04 13.01 6.97
N ILE A 17 12.00 12.50 6.29
CA ILE A 17 11.23 11.33 6.73
C ILE A 17 12.15 10.10 6.69
N ASP A 18 12.35 9.50 7.85
CA ASP A 18 13.06 8.23 7.98
C ASP A 18 12.15 7.07 7.55
N THR A 19 12.61 6.31 6.56
CA THR A 19 11.90 5.13 6.05
C THR A 19 12.72 3.85 6.16
N ASN A 20 13.82 3.87 6.92
CA ASN A 20 14.71 2.70 7.08
C ASN A 20 14.03 1.51 7.78
N ALA A 21 12.98 1.76 8.54
CA ALA A 21 12.20 0.71 9.20
C ALA A 21 11.17 0.03 8.28
N PHE A 22 11.01 0.48 7.02
CA PHE A 22 10.07 -0.10 6.08
C PHE A 22 10.75 -1.13 5.17
N GLU A 23 10.14 -2.30 5.06
CA GLU A 23 10.67 -3.44 4.30
C GLU A 23 9.68 -3.92 3.23
N PHE A 24 10.13 -4.74 2.27
CA PHE A 24 9.20 -5.36 1.33
C PHE A 24 8.43 -6.51 2.02
N ASN A 25 7.17 -6.70 1.64
CA ASN A 25 6.43 -7.88 2.05
C ASN A 25 6.82 -9.09 1.16
N TYR A 26 7.16 -10.21 1.77
CA TYR A 26 7.52 -11.46 1.11
C TYR A 26 6.47 -12.57 1.30
N GLU A 27 5.35 -12.27 1.96
CA GLU A 27 4.29 -13.23 2.26
C GLU A 27 3.06 -12.97 1.39
N PRO A 28 2.61 -13.94 0.58
CA PRO A 28 1.33 -13.84 -0.09
C PRO A 28 0.19 -13.83 0.93
N GLY A 29 -0.90 -13.13 0.62
CA GLY A 29 -2.06 -13.07 1.50
C GLY A 29 -2.81 -11.75 1.48
N LYS A 30 -3.82 -11.68 2.33
CA LYS A 30 -4.62 -10.47 2.58
C LYS A 30 -4.04 -9.75 3.80
N PHE A 31 -3.79 -8.46 3.65
CA PHE A 31 -3.24 -7.61 4.71
C PHE A 31 -4.04 -6.32 4.83
N GLU A 32 -4.49 -6.02 6.04
CA GLU A 32 -5.07 -4.72 6.37
C GLU A 32 -3.98 -3.79 6.90
N ALA A 33 -4.02 -2.55 6.46
CA ALA A 33 -2.97 -1.59 6.71
C ALA A 33 -3.47 -0.14 6.73
N SER A 34 -2.74 0.71 7.43
CA SER A 34 -2.89 2.16 7.36
C SER A 34 -1.83 2.74 6.42
N ILE A 35 -2.23 3.67 5.55
CA ILE A 35 -1.27 4.41 4.71
C ILE A 35 -0.51 5.40 5.59
N VAL A 36 0.81 5.22 5.69
CA VAL A 36 1.68 6.14 6.44
C VAL A 36 2.06 7.34 5.57
N LEU A 37 2.54 7.10 4.35
CA LEU A 37 2.82 8.13 3.37
C LEU A 37 2.94 7.54 1.96
N MET A 38 2.91 8.41 0.95
CA MET A 38 3.12 8.03 -0.44
C MET A 38 4.14 8.95 -1.09
N ALA A 39 5.05 8.39 -1.89
CA ALA A 39 6.08 9.15 -2.58
C ALA A 39 6.35 8.62 -3.98
N GLN A 40 6.54 9.52 -4.95
CA GLN A 40 6.97 9.14 -6.29
C GLN A 40 8.33 8.46 -6.25
N GLY A 41 8.44 7.33 -6.94
CA GLY A 41 9.68 6.60 -7.20
C GLY A 41 10.28 6.96 -8.56
N HIS A 42 11.25 6.16 -9.00
CA HIS A 42 11.76 6.23 -10.37
C HIS A 42 10.86 5.46 -11.33
N TYR A 43 10.97 5.76 -12.64
CA TYR A 43 10.34 4.97 -13.71
C TYR A 43 8.82 4.76 -13.58
N GLY A 44 8.09 5.77 -13.09
CA GLY A 44 6.63 5.71 -12.97
C GLY A 44 6.14 4.77 -11.85
N ILE A 45 6.98 4.52 -10.83
CA ILE A 45 6.61 3.80 -9.62
C ILE A 45 6.07 4.78 -8.59
N LEU A 46 5.03 4.38 -7.87
CA LEU A 46 4.61 5.00 -6.63
C LEU A 46 5.06 4.10 -5.46
N ARG A 47 5.75 4.69 -4.49
CA ARG A 47 6.11 4.01 -3.24
C ARG A 47 5.03 4.33 -2.21
N VAL A 48 4.33 3.29 -1.76
CA VAL A 48 3.31 3.39 -0.71
C VAL A 48 3.92 2.81 0.55
N PHE A 49 3.99 3.60 1.61
CA PHE A 49 4.47 3.16 2.91
C PHE A 49 3.27 2.86 3.80
N LEU A 50 3.25 1.67 4.35
CA LEU A 50 2.12 1.06 5.02
C LEU A 50 2.56 0.59 6.41
N GLU A 51 1.66 0.68 7.37
CA GLU A 51 1.76 -0.03 8.63
C GLU A 51 0.65 -1.07 8.65
N PHE A 52 1.03 -2.34 8.61
CA PHE A 52 0.10 -3.48 8.68
C PHE A 52 -0.43 -3.61 10.10
N ASP A 53 -1.62 -4.22 10.24
CA ASP A 53 -2.24 -4.44 11.55
C ASP A 53 -1.44 -5.38 12.47
N ASP A 54 -0.59 -6.22 11.88
CA ASP A 54 0.36 -7.06 12.62
C ASP A 54 1.61 -6.29 13.12
N GLY A 55 1.67 -4.97 12.86
CA GLY A 55 2.73 -4.06 13.28
C GLY A 55 3.90 -3.96 12.30
N ARG A 56 3.91 -4.70 11.20
CA ARG A 56 4.98 -4.59 10.19
C ARG A 56 4.88 -3.30 9.40
N LYS A 57 6.03 -2.69 9.14
CA LYS A 57 6.15 -1.49 8.29
C LYS A 57 6.60 -1.90 6.90
N ILE A 58 5.71 -1.71 5.93
CA ILE A 58 5.89 -2.23 4.57
C ILE A 58 6.02 -1.10 3.55
N ILE A 59 7.00 -1.22 2.66
CA ILE A 59 7.06 -0.41 1.43
C ILE A 59 6.52 -1.25 0.25
N ALA A 60 5.45 -0.75 -0.36
CA ALA A 60 4.79 -1.36 -1.51
C ALA A 60 5.06 -0.53 -2.77
N PRO A 61 5.85 -1.03 -3.74
CA PRO A 61 5.94 -0.41 -5.05
C PRO A 61 4.68 -0.76 -5.86
N VAL A 62 4.02 0.25 -6.40
CA VAL A 62 2.88 0.08 -7.32
C VAL A 62 3.13 0.84 -8.62
N TRP A 63 2.67 0.27 -9.73
CA TRP A 63 3.00 0.76 -11.06
C TRP A 63 1.78 1.35 -11.79
N GLY A 64 2.04 2.30 -12.69
CA GLY A 64 0.98 2.97 -13.46
C GLY A 64 0.21 2.07 -14.42
N TRP A 65 0.77 0.95 -14.90
CA TRP A 65 0.03 0.00 -15.74
C TRP A 65 -1.07 -0.77 -14.97
N GLN A 66 -1.06 -0.70 -13.63
CA GLN A 66 -2.13 -1.17 -12.76
C GLN A 66 -2.96 -0.01 -12.20
N ASP A 67 -2.91 1.17 -12.84
CA ASP A 67 -3.51 2.41 -12.36
C ASP A 67 -3.14 2.72 -10.89
N TYR A 68 -1.91 2.36 -10.50
CA TYR A 68 -1.39 2.50 -9.14
C TYR A 68 -2.31 1.91 -8.06
N LEU A 69 -3.13 0.90 -8.40
CA LEU A 69 -4.11 0.28 -7.50
C LEU A 69 -5.05 1.29 -6.81
N GLY A 70 -5.32 2.43 -7.46
CA GLY A 70 -6.15 3.50 -6.91
C GLY A 70 -5.51 4.31 -5.77
N PHE A 71 -4.21 4.17 -5.51
CA PHE A 71 -3.55 4.88 -4.40
C PHE A 71 -3.48 6.40 -4.60
N TYR A 72 -3.53 6.90 -5.84
CA TYR A 72 -3.65 8.34 -6.09
C TYR A 72 -4.97 8.93 -5.57
N ASP A 73 -5.98 8.09 -5.32
CA ASP A 73 -7.24 8.50 -4.72
C ASP A 73 -7.27 8.45 -3.18
N ARG A 74 -6.19 7.95 -2.55
CA ARG A 74 -6.06 7.81 -1.09
C ARG A 74 -5.10 8.79 -0.44
N LYS A 75 -5.20 9.02 0.87
CA LYS A 75 -4.33 9.92 1.65
C LYS A 75 -3.68 9.20 2.83
N PRO A 76 -2.58 9.73 3.40
CA PRO A 76 -2.08 9.27 4.69
C PRO A 76 -3.19 9.19 5.75
N GLY A 77 -3.22 8.11 6.51
CA GLY A 77 -4.27 7.78 7.47
C GLY A 77 -5.41 6.92 6.91
N ASP A 78 -5.59 6.82 5.59
CA ASP A 78 -6.62 5.93 5.03
C ASP A 78 -6.29 4.46 5.33
N ARG A 79 -7.34 3.68 5.62
CA ARG A 79 -7.29 2.23 5.85
C ARG A 79 -7.49 1.49 4.54
N VAL A 80 -6.61 0.53 4.26
CA VAL A 80 -6.66 -0.27 3.04
C VAL A 80 -6.48 -1.75 3.31
N CYS A 81 -7.13 -2.57 2.50
CA CYS A 81 -6.89 -4.01 2.42
C CYS A 81 -6.14 -4.30 1.13
N LEU A 82 -4.95 -4.90 1.23
CA LEU A 82 -4.13 -5.32 0.11
C LEU A 82 -4.16 -6.84 -0.07
N ILE A 83 -4.24 -7.28 -1.32
CA ILE A 83 -4.00 -8.68 -1.69
C ILE A 83 -2.61 -8.78 -2.32
N TYR A 84 -1.73 -9.51 -1.66
CA TYR A 84 -0.39 -9.84 -2.14
C TYR A 84 -0.36 -11.23 -2.75
N GLU A 85 0.25 -11.35 -3.93
CA GLU A 85 0.38 -12.63 -4.64
C GLU A 85 1.83 -12.88 -5.04
N GLN A 86 2.20 -14.17 -5.06
CA GLN A 86 3.47 -14.63 -5.63
C GLN A 86 3.42 -14.51 -7.16
N VAL A 87 4.37 -13.78 -7.75
CA VAL A 87 4.46 -13.59 -9.20
C VAL A 87 5.64 -14.41 -9.75
N GLY A 88 5.45 -15.73 -9.89
CA GLY A 88 6.50 -16.65 -10.33
C GLY A 88 7.76 -16.48 -9.49
N GLU A 89 8.94 -16.41 -10.12
CA GLU A 89 10.22 -16.16 -9.44
C GLU A 89 10.48 -14.68 -9.11
N LYS A 90 9.59 -13.76 -9.52
CA LYS A 90 9.83 -12.31 -9.36
C LYS A 90 9.63 -11.81 -7.93
N GLY A 91 8.92 -12.58 -7.09
CA GLY A 91 8.61 -12.23 -5.72
C GLY A 91 7.12 -11.98 -5.47
N VAL A 92 6.82 -11.41 -4.30
CA VAL A 92 5.45 -11.16 -3.82
C VAL A 92 5.11 -9.69 -3.98
N PHE A 93 3.99 -9.40 -4.63
CA PHE A 93 3.59 -8.03 -4.98
C PHE A 93 2.12 -7.77 -4.68
N PRO A 94 1.75 -6.53 -4.34
CA PRO A 94 0.35 -6.15 -4.25
C PRO A 94 -0.30 -6.21 -5.64
N LYS A 95 -1.46 -6.87 -5.72
CA LYS A 95 -2.27 -6.98 -6.94
C LYS A 95 -3.54 -6.17 -6.88
N TYR A 96 -4.08 -6.01 -5.68
CA TYR A 96 -5.32 -5.29 -5.42
C TYR A 96 -5.18 -4.50 -4.13
N ALA A 97 -5.81 -3.33 -4.08
CA ALA A 97 -5.94 -2.54 -2.87
C ALA A 97 -7.34 -1.91 -2.85
N THR A 98 -8.09 -2.13 -1.78
CA THR A 98 -9.40 -1.51 -1.54
C THR A 98 -9.38 -0.70 -0.24
N THR A 99 -10.26 0.28 -0.12
CA THR A 99 -10.46 1.04 1.13
C THR A 99 -11.31 0.21 2.09
N ILE A 100 -11.05 0.29 3.40
CA ILE A 100 -11.79 -0.46 4.45
C ILE A 100 -12.99 0.37 4.99
N GLU A 101 -13.48 1.40 4.29
CA GLU A 101 -14.62 2.18 4.80
C GLU A 101 -15.91 1.33 4.85
N GLU A 102 -16.45 1.21 6.07
CA GLU A 102 -17.66 0.49 6.53
C GLU A 102 -17.63 -1.05 6.48
N VAL A 103 -16.79 -1.68 7.32
CA VAL A 103 -17.17 -2.97 7.96
C VAL A 103 -17.54 -2.68 9.42
N ALA A 104 -18.56 -1.84 9.60
CA ALA A 104 -19.36 -1.82 10.82
C ALA A 104 -20.69 -2.48 10.45
N ASP A 105 -20.91 -3.66 11.03
CA ASP A 105 -22.05 -4.56 10.89
C ASP A 105 -22.15 -5.41 9.60
N ASP A 106 -22.00 -6.72 9.85
CA ASP A 106 -22.57 -7.87 9.13
C ASP A 106 -22.26 -8.04 7.63
N GLU A 107 -21.24 -8.85 7.33
CA GLU A 107 -21.45 -10.10 6.57
C GLU A 107 -20.16 -10.97 6.61
N GLU A 108 -20.25 -12.12 7.27
CA GLU A 108 -19.33 -13.23 7.03
C GLU A 108 -19.41 -13.61 5.56
N VAL A 109 -18.34 -13.41 4.80
CA VAL A 109 -18.25 -13.90 3.42
C VAL A 109 -17.83 -15.38 3.50
N PRO A 110 -18.68 -16.35 3.12
CA PRO A 110 -18.28 -17.75 3.10
C PRO A 110 -17.39 -17.99 1.87
N TYR A 111 -16.11 -18.30 2.11
CA TYR A 111 -15.24 -18.80 1.05
C TYR A 111 -15.57 -20.27 0.77
N GLU A 112 -16.25 -20.55 -0.34
CA GLU A 112 -16.18 -21.86 -1.00
C GLU A 112 -14.96 -21.90 -1.93
N ILE A 113 -14.04 -22.81 -1.64
CA ILE A 113 -12.94 -23.18 -2.53
C ILE A 113 -13.50 -24.20 -3.53
N LYS A 114 -13.44 -23.88 -4.84
CA LYS A 114 -13.64 -24.85 -5.91
C LYS A 114 -12.31 -25.45 -6.35
#